data_AF-A0AAI8J0E5-F1
#
_entry.id   AF-A0AAI8J0E5-F1
#
_cell.length_a   1.000
_cell.length_b   1.000
_cell.length_c   1.000
_cell.angle_alpha   90.00
_cell.angle_beta   90.00
_cell.angle_gamma   90.00
#
_symmetry.space_group_name_H-M   'P 1'
#
loop_
_entity.id
_entity.type
_entity.pdbx_description
1 polymer ?
#
loop_
_entity_poly.entity_id
_entity_poly.type
_entity_poly.pdbx_seq_one_letter_code
_entity_poly.pdbx_strand_id
1 'polypeptide(L)'
;MAIDYAKIFISHVRNVSKANKWLTEGEALPTYRSWIRAEQLLRLDVVLIKHRERYSAPWEPLFGRNGITHLLATRYGWSPEQVRMLSFADVLLSLQQDLAEVNIPPEELALPEYVRQSDEFEILSRGQYRTELPPCQEHEWDHTIAERDQGQRKPQ
;
A
#
# COMPACT_ATOMS: atom_id res chain seq x y z
N MET A 1 -13.67 10.20 8.13
CA MET A 1 -13.27 11.14 7.04
C MET A 1 -13.45 10.43 5.70
N ALA A 2 -13.81 11.08 4.59
CA ALA A 2 -13.89 10.37 3.31
C ALA A 2 -12.46 10.12 2.78
N ILE A 3 -12.15 8.86 2.46
CA ILE A 3 -10.84 8.46 1.91
C ILE A 3 -10.86 8.71 0.40
N ASP A 4 -9.90 9.49 -0.10
CA ASP A 4 -9.68 9.69 -1.53
C ASP A 4 -8.80 8.55 -2.08
N TYR A 5 -9.43 7.44 -2.45
CA TYR A 5 -8.74 6.21 -2.85
C TYR A 5 -7.91 6.42 -4.11
N ALA A 6 -8.48 6.98 -5.18
CA ALA A 6 -7.78 7.22 -6.45
C ALA A 6 -6.52 8.08 -6.25
N LYS A 7 -6.60 9.14 -5.46
CA LYS A 7 -5.44 10.00 -5.24
C LYS A 7 -4.30 9.26 -4.54
N ILE A 8 -4.59 8.55 -3.45
CA ILE A 8 -3.60 7.74 -2.72
C ILE A 8 -3.05 6.63 -3.63
N PHE A 9 -3.92 5.97 -4.40
CA PHE A 9 -3.54 4.91 -5.32
C PHE A 9 -2.53 5.40 -6.36
N ILE A 10 -2.82 6.51 -7.04
CA ILE A 10 -1.94 7.09 -8.05
C ILE A 10 -0.62 7.58 -7.44
N SER A 11 -0.65 8.12 -6.22
CA SER A 11 0.56 8.48 -5.48
C SER A 11 1.45 7.25 -5.23
N HIS A 12 0.86 6.12 -4.80
CA HIS A 12 1.59 4.86 -4.63
C HIS A 12 2.15 4.32 -5.94
N VAL A 13 1.37 4.33 -7.03
CA VAL A 13 1.86 3.89 -8.35
C VAL A 13 3.14 4.63 -8.73
N ARG A 14 3.17 5.95 -8.56
CA ARG A 14 4.33 6.78 -8.85
C ARG A 14 5.51 6.51 -7.93
N ASN A 15 5.26 6.25 -6.64
CA ASN A 15 6.32 5.97 -5.68
C ASN A 15 6.97 4.62 -5.96
N VAL A 16 6.15 3.58 -6.07
CA VAL A 16 6.56 2.20 -6.37
C VAL A 16 7.33 2.13 -7.67
N SER A 17 6.83 2.78 -8.73
CA SER A 17 7.46 2.72 -10.05
C SER A 17 8.86 3.32 -10.02
N LYS A 18 9.08 4.39 -9.24
CA LYS A 18 10.39 5.01 -9.03
C LYS A 18 11.30 4.17 -8.14
N ALA A 19 10.79 3.73 -6.99
CA ALA A 19 11.53 2.94 -6.01
C ALA A 19 12.14 1.68 -6.64
N ASN A 20 11.36 1.00 -7.48
CA ASN A 20 11.77 -0.26 -8.09
C ASN A 20 12.27 -0.15 -9.53
N LYS A 21 12.26 1.05 -10.13
CA LYS A 21 12.53 1.28 -11.56
C LYS A 21 11.62 0.44 -12.47
N TRP A 22 10.37 0.30 -12.08
CA TRP A 22 9.34 -0.48 -12.78
C TRP A 22 8.61 0.37 -13.81
N LEU A 23 9.38 0.87 -14.78
CA LEU A 23 8.93 1.79 -15.81
C LEU A 23 9.11 1.16 -17.20
N THR A 24 8.23 1.49 -18.14
CA THR A 24 8.37 1.08 -19.54
C THR A 24 9.62 1.70 -20.16
N GLU A 25 10.26 0.99 -21.08
CA GLU A 25 11.36 1.54 -21.86
C GLU A 25 10.85 2.66 -22.77
N GLY A 26 11.62 3.75 -22.87
CA GLY A 26 11.27 4.92 -23.68
C GLY A 26 10.39 5.94 -22.94
N GLU A 27 9.11 5.65 -22.76
CA GLU A 27 8.14 6.62 -22.21
C GLU A 27 8.21 6.78 -20.68
N ALA A 28 8.92 5.87 -20.00
CA ALA A 28 9.04 5.85 -18.54
C ALA A 28 7.68 5.86 -17.82
N LEU A 29 6.71 5.09 -18.33
CA LEU A 29 5.38 4.93 -17.73
C LEU A 29 5.38 3.78 -16.70
N PRO A 30 4.60 3.86 -15.61
CA PRO A 30 4.47 2.78 -14.64
C PRO A 30 3.97 1.47 -15.27
N THR A 31 4.74 0.41 -15.12
CA THR A 31 4.38 -0.96 -15.56
C THR A 31 3.28 -1.59 -14.69
N TYR A 32 2.61 -2.64 -15.16
CA TYR A 32 1.49 -3.29 -14.46
C TYR A 32 1.85 -3.75 -13.04
N ARG A 33 3.07 -4.26 -12.83
CA ARG A 33 3.58 -4.60 -11.47
C ARG A 33 3.53 -3.43 -10.49
N SER A 34 3.72 -2.19 -10.95
CA SER A 34 3.62 -0.99 -10.11
C SER A 34 2.20 -0.79 -9.61
N TRP A 35 1.21 -1.03 -10.48
CA TRP A 35 -0.21 -0.93 -10.15
C TRP A 35 -0.65 -2.01 -9.14
N ILE A 36 -0.19 -3.25 -9.33
CA ILE A 36 -0.43 -4.34 -8.38
C ILE A 36 0.09 -3.98 -6.98
N ARG A 37 1.35 -3.55 -6.91
CA ARG A 37 1.97 -3.20 -5.64
C ARG A 37 1.29 -2.00 -4.99
N ALA A 38 0.95 -0.99 -5.77
CA ALA A 38 0.24 0.18 -5.27
C ALA A 38 -1.13 -0.16 -4.66
N GLU A 39 -1.85 -1.15 -5.21
CA GLU A 39 -3.12 -1.60 -4.64
C GLU A 39 -2.90 -2.21 -3.25
N GLN A 40 -1.87 -3.05 -3.09
CA GLN A 40 -1.51 -3.65 -1.81
C GLN A 40 -1.21 -2.58 -0.74
N LEU A 41 -0.46 -1.54 -1.12
CA LEU A 41 -0.10 -0.43 -0.23
C LEU A 41 -1.30 0.47 0.10
N LEU A 42 -2.17 0.73 -0.88
CA LEU A 42 -3.43 1.44 -0.65
C LEU A 42 -4.30 0.70 0.37
N ARG A 43 -4.44 -0.63 0.23
CA ARG A 43 -5.20 -1.45 1.19
C ARG A 43 -4.60 -1.35 2.59
N LEU A 44 -3.27 -1.38 2.71
CA LEU A 44 -2.57 -1.17 3.99
C LEU A 44 -2.92 0.19 4.60
N ASP A 45 -2.87 1.26 3.81
CA ASP A 45 -3.24 2.60 4.27
C ASP A 45 -4.68 2.63 4.77
N VAL A 46 -5.63 2.03 4.05
CA VAL A 46 -7.04 2.01 4.48
C VAL A 46 -7.21 1.27 5.80
N VAL A 47 -6.52 0.14 6.01
CA VAL A 47 -6.50 -0.56 7.29
C VAL A 47 -5.96 0.34 8.40
N LEU A 48 -4.84 1.02 8.15
CA LEU A 48 -4.21 1.90 9.14
C LEU A 48 -5.07 3.14 9.43
N ILE A 49 -5.69 3.76 8.42
CA ILE A 49 -6.60 4.89 8.59
C ILE A 49 -7.74 4.50 9.54
N LYS A 50 -8.41 3.38 9.29
CA LYS A 50 -9.51 2.89 10.14
C LYS A 50 -9.03 2.55 11.55
N HIS A 51 -7.83 1.99 11.68
CA HIS A 51 -7.22 1.72 12.97
C HIS A 51 -6.97 3.02 13.76
N ARG A 52 -6.41 4.05 13.11
CA ARG A 52 -6.17 5.36 13.72
C ARG A 52 -7.46 6.04 14.14
N GLU A 53 -8.53 5.97 13.34
CA GLU A 53 -9.84 6.54 13.72
C GLU A 53 -10.35 6.00 15.06
N ARG A 54 -9.96 4.76 15.45
CA ARG A 54 -10.36 4.15 16.71
C ARG A 54 -9.37 4.32 17.86
N TYR A 55 -8.06 4.33 17.57
CA TYR A 55 -7.03 4.20 18.62
C TYR A 55 -6.05 5.38 18.72
N SER A 56 -6.06 6.32 17.76
CA SER A 56 -5.15 7.47 17.83
C SER A 56 -5.52 8.41 18.98
N ALA A 57 -4.51 9.10 19.50
CA ALA A 57 -4.66 10.13 20.52
C ALA A 57 -3.91 11.40 20.10
N PRO A 58 -4.25 12.58 20.66
CA PRO A 58 -3.56 13.83 20.33
C PRO A 58 -2.03 13.79 20.51
N TRP A 59 -1.52 12.95 21.42
CA TRP A 59 -0.09 12.78 21.68
C TRP A 59 0.55 11.59 20.96
N GLU A 60 -0.25 10.70 20.36
CA GLU A 60 0.25 9.57 19.55
C GLU A 60 -0.74 9.30 18.40
N PRO A 61 -0.47 9.86 17.20
CA PRO A 61 -1.37 9.75 16.06
C PRO A 61 -1.28 8.40 15.33
N LEU A 62 -0.34 7.52 15.71
CA LEU A 62 -0.14 6.19 15.13
C LEU A 62 0.20 6.21 13.63
N PHE A 63 1.10 7.10 13.25
CA PHE A 63 1.60 7.21 11.88
C PHE A 63 2.62 6.12 11.52
N GLY A 64 2.69 5.77 10.23
CA GLY A 64 3.66 4.83 9.68
C GLY A 64 3.81 3.53 10.47
N ARG A 65 5.07 3.21 10.82
CA ARG A 65 5.44 1.99 11.55
C ARG A 65 4.83 1.91 12.95
N ASN A 66 4.54 3.04 13.61
CA ASN A 66 3.87 3.03 14.91
C ASN A 66 2.43 2.50 14.78
N GLY A 67 1.72 2.90 13.71
CA GLY A 67 0.39 2.39 13.39
C GLY A 67 0.39 0.87 13.16
N ILE A 68 1.34 0.37 12.37
CA ILE A 68 1.55 -1.07 12.15
C ILE A 68 1.83 -1.79 13.47
N THR A 69 2.73 -1.24 14.28
CA THR A 69 3.12 -1.84 15.57
C THR A 69 1.93 -1.96 16.50
N HIS A 70 1.15 -0.88 16.66
CA HIS A 70 -0.04 -0.88 17.49
C HIS A 70 -1.13 -1.80 16.94
N LEU A 71 -1.33 -1.85 15.62
CA LEU A 71 -2.28 -2.74 14.96
C LEU A 71 -1.97 -4.21 15.24
N LEU A 72 -0.74 -4.64 14.99
CA LEU A 72 -0.36 -6.04 15.20
C LEU A 72 -0.37 -6.43 16.68
N ALA A 73 0.03 -5.51 17.58
CA ALA A 73 -0.04 -5.74 19.02
C ALA A 73 -1.48 -5.90 19.50
N THR A 74 -2.40 -5.04 19.05
CA THR A 74 -3.81 -5.10 19.46
C THR A 74 -4.58 -6.26 18.85
N ARG A 75 -4.25 -6.64 17.61
CA ARG A 75 -4.95 -7.71 16.89
C ARG A 75 -4.48 -9.12 17.27
N TYR A 76 -3.17 -9.30 17.40
CA TYR A 76 -2.55 -10.62 17.58
C TYR A 76 -1.86 -10.80 18.93
N GLY A 77 -1.84 -9.77 19.78
CA GLY A 77 -1.17 -9.82 21.08
C GLY A 77 0.35 -9.84 21.00
N TRP A 78 0.93 -9.51 19.85
CA TRP A 78 2.39 -9.49 19.67
C TRP A 78 3.02 -8.33 20.43
N SER A 79 4.19 -8.57 21.01
CA SER A 79 4.94 -7.49 21.65
C SER A 79 5.45 -6.49 20.60
N PRO A 80 5.61 -5.20 20.94
CA PRO A 80 6.20 -4.23 20.03
C PRO A 80 7.59 -4.63 19.53
N GLU A 81 8.36 -5.38 20.33
CA GLU A 81 9.66 -5.91 19.94
C GLU A 81 9.53 -6.96 18.83
N GLN A 82 8.61 -7.90 18.98
CA GLN A 82 8.32 -8.91 17.95
C GLN A 82 7.96 -8.24 16.62
N VAL A 83 7.08 -7.23 16.65
CA VAL A 83 6.66 -6.53 15.43
C VAL A 83 7.80 -5.76 14.77
N ARG A 84 8.73 -5.21 15.55
CA ARG A 84 9.91 -4.51 15.01
C ARG A 84 10.89 -5.43 14.30
N MET A 85 10.91 -6.73 14.63
CA MET A 85 11.78 -7.71 13.96
C MET A 85 11.21 -8.19 12.62
N LEU A 86 9.93 -7.96 12.34
CA LEU A 86 9.30 -8.40 11.09
C LEU A 86 9.78 -7.56 9.91
N SER A 87 10.12 -8.22 8.80
CA SER A 87 10.28 -7.51 7.54
C SER A 87 8.95 -6.90 7.12
N PHE A 88 8.98 -5.93 6.20
CA PHE A 88 7.75 -5.32 5.70
C PHE A 88 6.88 -6.34 4.94
N ALA A 89 7.51 -7.28 4.22
CA ALA A 89 6.82 -8.40 3.60
C ALA A 89 6.11 -9.29 4.63
N ASP A 90 6.76 -9.58 5.78
CA ASP A 90 6.14 -10.37 6.86
C ASP A 90 4.96 -9.63 7.50
N VAL A 91 5.05 -8.31 7.64
CA VAL A 91 3.92 -7.48 8.09
C VAL A 91 2.74 -7.61 7.14
N LEU A 92 2.96 -7.45 5.83
CA LEU A 92 1.90 -7.58 4.83
C LEU A 92 1.31 -8.99 4.78
N LEU A 93 2.14 -10.01 4.95
CA LEU A 93 1.71 -11.40 5.07
C LEU A 93 0.81 -11.60 6.30
N SER A 94 1.22 -11.06 7.45
CA SER A 94 0.46 -11.15 8.70
C SER A 94 -0.89 -10.41 8.63
N LEU A 95 -0.99 -9.42 7.74
CA LEU A 95 -2.20 -8.64 7.48
C LEU A 95 -2.96 -9.11 6.24
N GLN A 96 -2.61 -10.25 5.62
CA GLN A 96 -3.17 -10.64 4.33
C GLN A 96 -4.71 -10.67 4.32
N GLN A 97 -5.33 -11.19 5.38
CA GLN A 97 -6.79 -11.23 5.49
C GLN A 97 -7.38 -9.81 5.64
N ASP A 98 -6.77 -8.95 6.46
CA ASP A 98 -7.17 -7.55 6.63
C ASP A 98 -7.15 -6.78 5.31
N LEU A 99 -6.09 -6.98 4.52
CA LEU A 99 -5.93 -6.33 3.22
C LEU A 99 -7.00 -6.81 2.23
N ALA A 100 -7.33 -8.11 2.25
CA ALA A 100 -8.34 -8.69 1.37
C ALA A 100 -9.77 -8.22 1.70
N GLU A 101 -10.07 -7.98 2.99
CA GLU A 101 -11.38 -7.50 3.45
C GLU A 101 -11.61 -6.00 3.20
N VAL A 102 -10.57 -5.25 2.78
CA VAL A 102 -10.73 -3.85 2.41
C VAL A 102 -11.60 -3.74 1.15
N ASN A 103 -12.77 -3.12 1.30
CA ASN A 103 -13.64 -2.79 0.19
C ASN A 103 -13.25 -1.44 -0.43
N ILE A 104 -12.61 -1.48 -1.60
CA ILE A 104 -12.28 -0.31 -2.42
C ILE A 104 -13.15 -0.39 -3.68
N PRO A 105 -13.87 0.69 -4.05
CA PRO A 105 -14.66 0.68 -5.28
C PRO A 105 -13.78 0.37 -6.51
N PRO A 106 -14.19 -0.56 -7.41
CA PRO A 106 -13.37 -0.96 -8.56
C PRO A 106 -12.95 0.20 -9.48
N GLU A 107 -13.77 1.23 -9.59
CA GLU A 107 -13.50 2.45 -10.35
C GLU A 107 -12.28 3.23 -9.83
N GLU A 108 -12.02 3.18 -8.52
CA GLU A 108 -10.86 3.82 -7.88
C GLU A 108 -9.56 3.03 -8.16
N LEU A 109 -9.69 1.75 -8.53
CA LEU A 109 -8.59 0.84 -8.88
C LEU A 109 -8.43 0.66 -10.41
N ALA A 110 -9.07 1.52 -11.21
CA ALA A 110 -9.07 1.40 -12.65
C ALA A 110 -7.65 1.54 -13.22
N LEU A 111 -7.22 0.54 -14.00
CA LEU A 111 -5.97 0.58 -14.74
C LEU A 111 -6.09 1.49 -15.98
N PRO A 112 -5.04 2.24 -16.35
CA PRO A 112 -5.00 2.93 -17.63
C PRO A 112 -4.99 1.96 -18.81
N GLU A 113 -5.41 2.46 -19.97
CA GLU A 113 -5.49 1.64 -21.19
C GLU A 113 -4.15 1.05 -21.61
N TYR A 114 -3.07 1.84 -21.55
CA TYR A 114 -1.72 1.37 -21.91
C TYR A 114 -1.25 0.20 -21.04
N VAL A 115 -1.71 0.10 -19.79
CA VAL A 115 -1.39 -1.01 -18.89
C VAL A 115 -2.16 -2.25 -19.31
N ARG A 116 -3.47 -2.10 -19.60
CA ARG A 116 -4.34 -3.21 -20.03
C ARG A 116 -3.89 -3.84 -21.35
N GLN A 117 -3.26 -3.06 -22.21
CA GLN A 117 -2.76 -3.51 -23.51
C GLN A 117 -1.30 -4.02 -23.46
N SER A 118 -0.67 -4.04 -22.29
CA SER A 118 0.72 -4.48 -22.17
C SER A 118 0.85 -6.01 -22.11
N ASP A 119 1.92 -6.56 -22.69
CA ASP A 119 2.26 -7.98 -22.59
C ASP A 119 2.39 -8.44 -21.13
N GLU A 120 2.94 -7.58 -20.27
CA GLU A 120 3.06 -7.86 -18.84
C GLU A 120 1.69 -8.07 -18.18
N PHE A 121 0.69 -7.27 -18.55
CA PHE A 121 -0.68 -7.47 -18.08
C PHE A 121 -1.24 -8.81 -18.58
N GLU A 122 -1.06 -9.15 -19.85
CA GLU A 122 -1.54 -10.44 -20.37
C GLU A 122 -0.91 -11.64 -19.66
N ILE A 123 0.39 -11.58 -19.35
CA ILE A 123 1.12 -12.66 -18.68
C ILE A 123 0.71 -12.76 -17.22
N LEU A 124 0.78 -11.65 -16.47
CA LEU A 124 0.59 -11.65 -15.02
C LEU A 124 -0.88 -11.74 -14.59
N SER A 125 -1.83 -11.31 -15.43
CA SER A 125 -3.26 -11.43 -15.13
C SER A 125 -3.82 -12.84 -15.29
N ARG A 126 -3.17 -13.68 -16.12
CA ARG A 126 -3.55 -15.09 -16.32
C ARG A 126 -3.10 -15.99 -15.18
N GLY A 127 -2.08 -15.59 -14.43
CA GLY A 127 -1.60 -16.32 -13.26
C GLY A 127 -2.61 -16.30 -12.11
N GLN A 128 -2.92 -17.47 -11.54
CA GLN A 128 -3.77 -17.55 -10.33
C GLN A 128 -3.12 -16.87 -9.11
N TYR A 129 -1.78 -16.84 -9.08
CA TYR A 129 -0.97 -16.22 -8.05
C TYR A 129 0.12 -15.35 -8.67
N ARG A 130 0.40 -14.21 -8.04
CA ARG A 130 1.39 -13.23 -8.50
C ARG A 130 2.75 -13.47 -7.85
N THR A 131 3.33 -14.65 -8.08
CA THR A 131 4.58 -15.11 -7.43
C THR A 131 5.84 -14.45 -7.97
N GLU A 132 5.74 -13.72 -9.08
CA GLU A 132 6.90 -13.14 -9.77
C GLU A 132 7.36 -11.80 -9.21
N LEU A 133 6.59 -11.19 -8.29
CA LEU A 133 6.97 -9.93 -7.66
C LEU A 133 7.97 -10.18 -6.52
N PRO A 134 9.03 -9.37 -6.41
CA PRO A 134 9.92 -9.45 -5.26
C PRO A 134 9.17 -9.11 -3.95
N PRO A 135 9.71 -9.51 -2.79
CA PRO A 135 9.12 -9.12 -1.50
C PRO A 135 9.00 -7.61 -1.37
N CYS A 136 7.85 -7.13 -0.88
CA CYS A 136 7.62 -5.71 -0.66
C CYS A 136 8.60 -5.14 0.37
N GLN A 137 9.24 -4.03 0.03
CA GLN A 137 10.12 -3.29 0.89
C GLN A 137 9.39 -2.07 1.47
N GLU A 138 9.75 -1.67 2.69
CA GLU A 138 9.08 -0.56 3.39
C GLU A 138 9.26 0.79 2.67
N HIS A 139 10.38 0.98 1.96
CA HIS A 139 10.63 2.21 1.20
C HIS A 139 9.70 2.37 -0.01
N GLU A 140 9.02 1.31 -0.45
CA GLU A 140 7.99 1.38 -1.50
C GLU A 140 6.70 2.06 -1.00
N TRP A 141 6.46 2.05 0.32
CA TRP A 141 5.20 2.52 0.90
C TRP A 141 5.11 4.03 1.02
N ASP A 142 6.15 4.72 1.51
CA ASP A 142 6.05 6.13 1.95
C ASP A 142 4.74 6.40 2.72
N HIS A 143 4.74 6.06 4.01
CA HIS A 143 3.58 6.23 4.91
C HIS A 143 2.98 7.65 4.94
N THR A 144 3.72 8.65 4.46
CA THR A 144 3.26 10.03 4.44
C THR A 144 2.30 10.32 3.29
N ILE A 145 2.22 9.46 2.26
CA ILE A 145 1.33 9.63 1.10
C ILE A 145 -0.11 9.76 1.56
N ALA A 146 -0.64 8.78 2.28
CA ALA A 146 -2.02 8.83 2.77
C ALA A 146 -2.25 10.00 3.74
N GLU A 147 -1.27 10.31 4.59
CA GLU A 147 -1.37 11.42 5.55
C GLU A 147 -1.49 12.77 4.85
N ARG A 148 -0.63 13.02 3.85
CA ARG A 148 -0.64 14.25 3.06
C ARG A 148 -1.90 14.35 2.22
N ASP A 149 -2.30 13.26 1.58
CA ASP A 149 -3.45 13.25 0.68
C ASP A 149 -4.77 13.43 1.43
N GLN A 150 -4.82 13.04 2.71
CA GLN A 150 -5.92 13.30 3.64
C GLN A 150 -5.82 14.64 4.39
N GLY A 151 -4.80 15.46 4.13
CA GLY A 151 -4.60 16.74 4.80
C GLY A 151 -4.21 16.63 6.28
N GLN A 152 -3.81 15.45 6.76
CA GLN A 152 -3.37 15.22 8.14
C GLN A 152 -1.92 15.69 8.38
N ARG A 153 -1.19 16.01 7.32
CA ARG A 153 0.18 16.52 7.37
C ARG A 153 0.34 17.72 6.44
N LYS A 154 0.92 18.81 6.95
CA LYS A 154 1.29 19.95 6.11
C LYS A 154 2.41 19.53 5.14
N PRO A 155 2.40 20.00 3.87
CA PRO A 155 3.54 19.81 2.98
C PRO A 155 4.80 20.38 3.64
N GLN A 156 5.91 19.65 3.57
CA GLN A 156 7.24 20.17 3.90
C GLN A 156 7.77 20.99 2.73
#